data_AF-A0A847ZD70-F1
#
_entry.id   AF-A0A847ZD70-F1
#
_cell.length_a   1.000
_cell.length_b   1.000
_cell.length_c   1.000
_cell.angle_alpha   90.00
_cell.angle_beta   90.00
_cell.angle_gamma   90.00
#
_symmetry.space_group_name_H-M   'P 1'
#
loop_
_entity.id
_entity.type
_entity.pdbx_description
1 polymer ?
#
loop_
_entity_poly.entity_id
_entity_poly.type
_entity_poly.pdbx_seq_one_letter_code
_entity_poly.pdbx_strand_id
1 'polypeptide(L)'
;MTPSSADIIIRRVRAEGRRSLTEMESKKLIASYGVPVARDRMAASEREAVLQAQKTGYPVVVKGHGAKLQHKTERGLVKANLKSAKEVREAFRAIRASAGADGEGCIVSPQIAGSREWVAGLIRDVQFGPVVMFGLGGIFTEALADTAFRIAPLDRQEARRMIGEISSRKLLGNFRGEAPVDADQLADVLLGLSRLGLERPDIREGDVNPLITTPKGNVVAVDALVILDENPMASASPVSEKGKRKRQADIRAALDKMANAKSVAVVGATRPDASGFAGMFGCMRNFGYRGRLYPVNPRLQDIDGIKAYPNLASL
;
A
#
# COMPACT_ATOMS: atom_id res chain seq x y z
N MET A 1 4.63 30.94 6.71
CA MET A 1 5.03 29.56 7.02
C MET A 1 6.14 29.14 6.07
N THR A 2 7.28 28.69 6.59
CA THR A 2 8.34 28.09 5.78
C THR A 2 7.83 26.79 5.14
N PRO A 3 8.09 26.53 3.85
CA PRO A 3 7.67 25.29 3.20
C PRO A 3 8.26 24.09 3.94
N SER A 4 7.48 23.04 4.15
CA SER A 4 8.00 21.78 4.68
C SER A 4 8.99 21.16 3.70
N SER A 5 9.89 20.29 4.18
CA SER A 5 10.79 19.51 3.32
C SER A 5 10.04 18.73 2.24
N ALA A 6 8.82 18.27 2.54
CA ALA A 6 7.94 17.61 1.60
C ALA A 6 7.41 18.55 0.50
N ASP A 7 7.07 19.81 0.84
CA ASP A 7 6.60 20.79 -0.15
C ASP A 7 7.69 21.12 -1.17
N ILE A 8 8.93 21.21 -0.70
CA ILE A 8 10.10 21.49 -1.55
C ILE A 8 10.30 20.36 -2.55
N ILE A 9 10.25 19.10 -2.11
CA ILE A 9 10.40 17.92 -2.99
C ILE A 9 9.32 17.93 -4.07
N ILE A 10 8.05 18.06 -3.68
CA ILE A 10 6.93 17.98 -4.61
C ILE A 10 6.97 19.12 -5.64
N ARG A 11 7.24 20.36 -5.19
CA ARG A 11 7.35 21.51 -6.09
C ARG A 11 8.46 21.30 -7.12
N ARG A 12 9.61 20.77 -6.69
CA ARG A 12 10.72 20.45 -7.59
C ARG A 12 10.33 19.39 -8.62
N VAL A 13 9.75 18.28 -8.17
CA VAL A 13 9.29 17.18 -9.05
C VAL A 13 8.33 17.70 -10.12
N ARG A 14 7.36 18.53 -9.72
CA ARG A 14 6.40 19.14 -10.66
C ARG A 14 7.05 20.15 -11.61
N ALA A 15 7.97 20.99 -11.12
CA ALA A 15 8.71 21.94 -11.95
C ALA A 15 9.57 21.25 -13.02
N GLU A 16 10.05 20.04 -12.73
CA GLU A 16 10.77 19.19 -13.67
C GLU A 16 9.83 18.40 -14.61
N GLY A 17 8.51 18.63 -14.54
CA GLY A 17 7.51 17.95 -15.36
C GLY A 17 7.30 16.48 -15.00
N ARG A 18 7.83 16.03 -13.85
CA ARG A 18 7.75 14.65 -13.38
C ARG A 18 6.49 14.43 -12.54
N ARG A 19 6.05 13.18 -12.52
CA ARG A 19 4.97 12.69 -11.66
C ARG A 19 5.43 11.65 -10.65
N SER A 20 6.53 10.96 -10.94
CA SER A 20 7.13 9.99 -10.05
C SER A 20 8.32 10.62 -9.32
N LEU A 21 8.36 10.43 -8.00
CA LEU A 21 9.50 10.76 -7.16
C LEU A 21 10.57 9.68 -7.36
N THR A 22 11.84 10.08 -7.33
CA THR A 22 12.94 9.12 -7.21
C THR A 22 12.85 8.33 -5.91
N GLU A 23 13.52 7.19 -5.81
CA GLU A 23 13.58 6.39 -4.57
C GLU A 23 14.05 7.23 -3.36
N MET A 24 15.06 8.10 -3.55
CA MET A 24 15.55 8.97 -2.47
C MET A 24 14.53 10.04 -2.07
N GLU A 25 13.85 10.65 -3.05
CA GLU A 25 12.78 11.64 -2.79
C GLU A 25 11.61 10.96 -2.06
N SER A 26 11.20 9.77 -2.51
CA SER A 26 10.12 8.97 -1.93
C SER A 26 10.43 8.57 -0.49
N LYS A 27 11.61 8.00 -0.23
CA LYS A 27 12.05 7.65 1.13
C LYS A 27 12.13 8.87 2.04
N LYS A 28 12.66 9.99 1.56
CA LYS A 28 12.74 11.23 2.33
C LYS A 28 11.34 11.75 2.69
N LEU A 29 10.38 11.64 1.79
CA LEU A 29 9.00 12.01 2.04
C LEU A 29 8.35 11.11 3.10
N ILE A 30 8.33 9.79 2.90
CA ILE A 30 7.68 8.88 3.85
C ILE A 30 8.36 8.86 5.23
N ALA A 31 9.68 9.10 5.28
CA ALA A 31 10.40 9.25 6.55
C ALA A 31 9.92 10.46 7.34
N SER A 32 9.53 11.56 6.68
CA SER A 32 8.92 12.71 7.36
C SER A 32 7.54 12.42 7.97
N TYR A 33 6.91 11.31 7.54
CA TYR A 33 5.65 10.78 8.08
C TYR A 33 5.85 9.65 9.11
N GLY A 34 7.10 9.35 9.47
CA GLY A 34 7.44 8.37 10.51
C GLY A 34 7.77 6.97 9.99
N VAL A 35 7.85 6.76 8.67
CA VAL A 35 8.24 5.46 8.12
C VAL A 35 9.77 5.27 8.27
N PRO A 36 10.24 4.22 8.97
CA PRO A 36 11.67 3.94 9.07
C PRO A 36 12.23 3.53 7.70
N VAL A 37 13.25 4.23 7.21
CA VAL A 37 13.87 3.97 5.90
C VAL A 37 15.35 3.61 6.03
N ALA A 38 15.87 2.82 5.09
CA ALA A 38 17.29 2.53 5.00
C ALA A 38 18.12 3.81 4.84
N ARG A 39 19.32 3.83 5.44
CA ARG A 39 20.23 4.98 5.43
C ARG A 39 21.02 5.05 4.14
N ASP A 40 20.35 5.50 3.10
CA ASP A 40 20.88 5.61 1.74
C ASP A 40 21.89 6.76 1.58
N ARG A 41 22.87 6.56 0.70
CA ARG A 41 23.86 7.55 0.28
C ARG A 41 23.92 7.63 -1.23
N MET A 42 23.88 8.83 -1.79
CA MET A 42 24.06 9.04 -3.22
C MET A 42 25.55 9.01 -3.59
N ALA A 43 25.86 8.45 -4.75
CA ALA A 43 27.18 8.46 -5.37
C ALA A 43 27.06 8.73 -6.88
N ALA A 44 27.67 9.81 -7.35
CA ALA A 44 27.71 10.19 -8.77
C ALA A 44 28.86 9.52 -9.53
N SER A 45 29.83 8.94 -8.81
CA SER A 45 30.98 8.26 -9.39
C SER A 45 31.31 6.95 -8.71
N GLU A 46 32.05 6.09 -9.40
CA GLU A 46 32.57 4.83 -8.85
C GLU A 46 33.38 5.06 -7.56
N ARG A 47 34.23 6.10 -7.57
CA ARG A 47 35.05 6.47 -6.40
C ARG A 47 34.17 6.85 -5.22
N GLU A 48 33.13 7.66 -5.45
CA GLU A 48 32.16 8.02 -4.41
C GLU A 48 31.41 6.79 -3.90
N ALA A 49 30.98 5.88 -4.79
CA ALA A 49 30.25 4.69 -4.40
C ALA A 49 31.05 3.81 -3.43
N VAL A 50 32.35 3.62 -3.71
CA VAL A 50 33.26 2.90 -2.81
C VAL A 50 33.43 3.63 -1.48
N LEU A 51 33.62 4.95 -1.49
CA LEU A 51 33.75 5.74 -0.27
C LEU A 51 32.48 5.67 0.60
N GLN A 52 31.29 5.77 -0.01
CA GLN A 52 30.04 5.64 0.71
C GLN A 52 29.85 4.21 1.25
N ALA A 53 30.21 3.18 0.48
CA ALA A 53 30.15 1.79 0.94
C ALA A 53 31.04 1.53 2.16
N GLN A 54 32.26 2.09 2.18
CA GLN A 54 33.16 2.01 3.33
C GLN A 54 32.58 2.70 4.57
N LYS A 55 31.91 3.86 4.41
CA LYS A 55 31.27 4.57 5.52
C LYS A 55 30.02 3.84 6.03
N THR A 56 29.26 3.22 5.15
CA THR A 56 28.06 2.45 5.49
C THR A 56 28.42 1.14 6.20
N GLY A 57 29.54 0.51 5.80
CA GLY A 57 29.94 -0.82 6.26
C GLY A 57 29.34 -1.91 5.37
N TYR A 58 30.15 -2.95 5.09
CA TYR A 58 29.74 -4.08 4.26
C TYR A 58 28.96 -5.14 5.07
N PRO A 59 28.06 -5.93 4.43
CA PRO A 59 27.69 -5.84 3.02
C PRO A 59 26.75 -4.68 2.70
N VAL A 60 26.82 -4.19 1.46
CA VAL A 60 25.99 -3.09 0.93
C VAL A 60 25.19 -3.53 -0.30
N VAL A 61 24.17 -2.73 -0.62
CA VAL A 61 23.40 -2.77 -1.86
C VAL A 61 23.74 -1.52 -2.67
N VAL A 62 23.98 -1.67 -3.97
CA VAL A 62 24.12 -0.56 -4.91
C VAL A 62 22.96 -0.61 -5.89
N LYS A 63 22.22 0.51 -6.01
CA LYS A 63 21.04 0.66 -6.86
C LYS A 63 21.23 1.81 -7.85
N GLY A 64 20.81 1.64 -9.10
CA GLY A 64 20.77 2.75 -10.07
C GLY A 64 19.91 3.92 -9.59
N HIS A 65 20.37 5.13 -9.87
CA HIS A 65 19.67 6.37 -9.56
C HIS A 65 19.49 7.23 -10.81
N GLY A 66 18.28 7.74 -10.99
CA GLY A 66 17.95 8.74 -12.00
C GLY A 66 16.44 8.96 -12.05
N ALA A 67 16.02 10.15 -12.44
CA ALA A 67 14.61 10.53 -12.43
C ALA A 67 13.76 9.81 -13.49
N LYS A 68 14.43 9.30 -14.54
CA LYS A 68 13.82 8.51 -15.62
C LYS A 68 14.03 7.00 -15.47
N LEU A 69 14.77 6.57 -14.44
CA LEU A 69 15.05 5.15 -14.18
C LEU A 69 13.94 4.52 -13.35
N GLN A 70 13.00 3.87 -14.04
CA GLN A 70 11.94 3.04 -13.45
C GLN A 70 12.26 1.54 -13.61
N HIS A 71 11.62 0.68 -12.80
CA HIS A 71 11.76 -0.79 -12.85
C HIS A 71 13.21 -1.32 -12.72
N LYS A 72 13.84 -1.01 -11.58
CA LYS A 72 15.30 -1.23 -11.35
C LYS A 72 15.71 -2.70 -11.37
N THR A 73 14.93 -3.58 -10.75
CA THR A 73 15.28 -5.00 -10.60
C THR A 73 15.31 -5.72 -11.94
N GLU A 74 14.31 -5.48 -12.79
CA GLU A 74 14.16 -6.11 -14.11
C GLU A 74 15.29 -5.73 -15.08
N ARG A 75 15.87 -4.53 -14.90
CA ARG A 75 17.01 -4.04 -15.70
C ARG A 75 18.38 -4.37 -15.07
N GLY A 76 18.41 -5.18 -14.02
CA GLY A 76 19.65 -5.52 -13.30
C GLY A 76 20.33 -4.32 -12.64
N LEU A 77 19.58 -3.25 -12.35
CA LEU A 77 20.07 -2.00 -11.77
C LEU A 77 20.21 -2.07 -10.26
N VAL A 78 19.98 -3.23 -9.64
CA VAL A 78 20.18 -3.50 -8.22
C VAL A 78 21.21 -4.60 -8.07
N LYS A 79 22.28 -4.34 -7.33
CA LYS A 79 23.33 -5.30 -6.98
C LYS A 79 23.42 -5.35 -5.45
N ALA A 80 22.98 -6.46 -4.87
CA ALA A 80 22.91 -6.67 -3.43
C ALA A 80 24.06 -7.54 -2.91
N ASN A 81 24.20 -7.61 -1.58
CA ASN A 81 25.19 -8.44 -0.90
C ASN A 81 26.64 -8.21 -1.35
N LEU A 82 27.00 -6.95 -1.64
CA LEU A 82 28.37 -6.60 -2.04
C LEU A 82 29.23 -6.49 -0.79
N LYS A 83 30.31 -7.25 -0.73
CA LYS A 83 31.15 -7.44 0.47
C LYS A 83 32.49 -6.72 0.42
N SER A 84 32.82 -6.11 -0.72
CA SER A 84 34.12 -5.49 -0.93
C SER A 84 34.07 -4.26 -1.84
N ALA A 85 35.10 -3.43 -1.75
CA ALA A 85 35.27 -2.28 -2.63
C ALA A 85 35.38 -2.70 -4.11
N LYS A 86 35.95 -3.89 -4.39
CA LYS A 86 36.05 -4.44 -5.75
C LYS A 86 34.65 -4.72 -6.32
N GLU A 87 33.83 -5.44 -5.57
CA GLU A 87 32.44 -5.75 -5.96
C GLU A 87 31.60 -4.49 -6.16
N VAL A 88 31.78 -3.45 -5.33
CA VAL A 88 31.09 -2.15 -5.50
C VAL A 88 31.48 -1.46 -6.81
N ARG A 89 32.77 -1.48 -7.19
CA ARG A 89 33.21 -0.91 -8.48
C ARG A 89 32.59 -1.64 -9.66
N GLU A 90 32.63 -2.96 -9.63
CA GLU A 90 32.05 -3.82 -10.67
C GLU A 90 30.53 -3.59 -10.80
N ALA A 91 29.82 -3.54 -9.66
CA ALA A 91 28.41 -3.22 -9.60
C ALA A 91 28.10 -1.84 -10.19
N PHE A 92 28.85 -0.80 -9.80
CA PHE A 92 28.65 0.56 -10.30
C PHE A 92 28.81 0.64 -11.82
N ARG A 93 29.86 0.02 -12.38
CA ARG A 93 30.10 -0.03 -13.83
C ARG A 93 28.97 -0.75 -14.56
N ALA A 94 28.54 -1.91 -14.05
CA ALA A 94 27.47 -2.70 -14.64
C ALA A 94 26.13 -1.94 -14.63
N ILE A 95 25.80 -1.29 -13.51
CA ILE A 95 24.58 -0.48 -13.38
C ILE A 95 24.63 0.70 -14.34
N ARG A 96 25.76 1.42 -14.42
CA ARG A 96 25.90 2.58 -15.32
C ARG A 96 25.79 2.18 -16.79
N ALA A 97 26.37 1.04 -17.16
CA ALA A 97 26.25 0.50 -18.52
C ALA A 97 24.78 0.15 -18.87
N SER A 98 24.05 -0.47 -17.93
CA SER A 98 22.63 -0.81 -18.12
C SER A 98 21.70 0.42 -18.11
N ALA A 99 22.01 1.41 -17.27
CA ALA A 99 21.21 2.64 -17.13
C ALA A 99 21.34 3.60 -18.33
N GLY A 100 22.47 3.57 -19.05
CA GLY A 100 22.71 4.44 -20.20
C GLY A 100 22.61 5.93 -19.85
N ALA A 101 21.98 6.71 -20.72
CA ALA A 101 21.83 8.15 -20.58
C ALA A 101 20.86 8.57 -19.45
N ASP A 102 20.03 7.66 -18.96
CA ASP A 102 19.06 7.93 -17.89
C ASP A 102 19.69 7.79 -16.48
N GLY A 103 20.93 7.30 -16.39
CA GLY A 103 21.68 7.13 -15.15
C GLY A 103 22.34 8.40 -14.65
N GLU A 104 21.84 8.94 -13.54
CA GLU A 104 22.41 10.10 -12.82
C GLU A 104 23.42 9.68 -11.74
N GLY A 105 23.45 8.39 -11.38
CA GLY A 105 24.42 7.82 -10.44
C GLY A 105 23.90 6.54 -9.79
N CYS A 106 24.31 6.28 -8.56
CA CYS A 106 23.86 5.15 -7.77
C CYS A 106 23.55 5.53 -6.33
N ILE A 107 22.61 4.80 -5.73
CA ILE A 107 22.34 4.79 -4.30
C ILE A 107 23.12 3.64 -3.68
N VAL A 108 23.91 3.94 -2.65
CA VAL A 108 24.56 2.95 -1.77
C VAL A 108 23.75 2.86 -0.50
N SER A 109 23.26 1.65 -0.19
CA SER A 109 22.37 1.38 0.93
C SER A 109 22.92 0.22 1.77
N PRO A 110 22.78 0.22 3.11
CA PRO A 110 23.13 -0.94 3.92
C PRO A 110 22.30 -2.17 3.51
N GLN A 111 22.92 -3.35 3.51
CA GLN A 111 22.15 -4.59 3.38
C GLN A 111 21.35 -4.82 4.68
N ILE A 112 20.05 -4.59 4.62
CA ILE A 112 19.16 -4.94 5.74
C ILE A 112 19.01 -6.47 5.77
N ALA A 113 19.36 -7.06 6.90
CA ALA A 113 19.15 -8.48 7.16
C ALA A 113 17.69 -8.72 7.59
N GLY A 114 17.18 -9.91 7.31
CA GLY A 114 15.82 -10.31 7.64
C GLY A 114 15.23 -11.22 6.57
N SER A 115 14.48 -12.23 6.99
CA SER A 115 13.81 -13.17 6.07
C SER A 115 12.34 -12.84 5.83
N ARG A 116 11.80 -11.86 6.58
CA ARG A 116 10.40 -11.42 6.47
C ARG A 116 10.33 -10.07 5.78
N GLU A 117 9.61 -10.04 4.67
CA GLU A 117 9.33 -8.84 3.90
C GLU A 117 7.82 -8.57 3.92
N TRP A 118 7.46 -7.31 4.04
CA TRP A 118 6.10 -6.80 4.01
C TRP A 118 5.97 -5.78 2.90
N VAL A 119 4.73 -5.54 2.48
CA VAL A 119 4.38 -4.38 1.67
C VAL A 119 3.42 -3.49 2.47
N ALA A 120 3.63 -2.19 2.39
CA ALA A 120 2.68 -1.20 2.90
C ALA A 120 2.47 -0.13 1.83
N GLY A 121 1.23 0.28 1.63
CA GLY A 121 0.88 1.18 0.54
C GLY A 121 -0.18 2.19 0.91
N LEU A 122 -0.26 3.23 0.10
CA LEU A 122 -1.29 4.25 0.08
C LEU A 122 -1.74 4.37 -1.38
N ILE A 123 -3.02 4.19 -1.64
CA ILE A 123 -3.64 4.50 -2.94
C ILE A 123 -4.76 5.49 -2.74
N ARG A 124 -5.04 6.32 -3.74
CA ARG A 124 -6.23 7.17 -3.76
C ARG A 124 -7.29 6.55 -4.65
N ASP A 125 -8.27 5.93 -4.01
CA ASP A 125 -9.46 5.43 -4.69
C ASP A 125 -10.42 6.57 -5.06
N VAL A 126 -11.10 6.44 -6.19
CA VAL A 126 -12.01 7.47 -6.73
C VAL A 126 -13.24 7.67 -5.84
N GLN A 127 -13.76 6.59 -5.24
CA GLN A 127 -14.97 6.62 -4.41
C GLN A 127 -14.61 6.87 -2.94
N PHE A 128 -13.60 6.16 -2.44
CA PHE A 128 -13.26 6.12 -1.01
C PHE A 128 -12.18 7.13 -0.60
N GLY A 129 -11.45 7.71 -1.55
CA GLY A 129 -10.32 8.58 -1.25
C GLY A 129 -9.08 7.79 -0.81
N PRO A 130 -8.29 8.29 0.14
CA PRO A 130 -7.05 7.61 0.55
C PRO A 130 -7.34 6.27 1.25
N VAL A 131 -6.75 5.20 0.74
CA VAL A 131 -6.83 3.83 1.26
C VAL A 131 -5.41 3.35 1.55
N VAL A 132 -5.20 2.85 2.77
CA VAL A 132 -3.95 2.24 3.21
C VAL A 132 -4.02 0.73 2.98
N MET A 133 -2.92 0.14 2.53
CA MET A 133 -2.73 -1.28 2.28
C MET A 133 -1.59 -1.80 3.16
N PHE A 134 -1.72 -3.04 3.63
CA PHE A 134 -0.67 -3.80 4.31
C PHE A 134 -0.76 -5.25 3.87
N GLY A 135 0.37 -5.90 3.65
CA GLY A 135 0.37 -7.30 3.23
C GLY A 135 1.73 -7.97 3.31
N LEU A 136 1.74 -9.26 3.00
CA LEU A 136 2.97 -10.02 2.82
C LEU A 136 3.74 -9.47 1.61
N GLY A 137 5.02 -9.21 1.80
CA GLY A 137 5.94 -8.72 0.77
C GLY A 137 6.77 -9.83 0.11
N GLY A 138 7.72 -9.42 -0.71
CA GLY A 138 8.66 -10.31 -1.41
C GLY A 138 8.02 -11.01 -2.62
N ILE A 139 8.67 -12.09 -3.08
CA ILE A 139 8.31 -12.78 -4.32
C ILE A 139 6.90 -13.40 -4.33
N PHE A 140 6.28 -13.56 -3.16
CA PHE A 140 4.96 -14.16 -3.03
C PHE A 140 3.81 -13.15 -2.98
N THR A 141 4.11 -11.84 -2.98
CA THR A 141 3.10 -10.77 -2.87
C THR A 141 1.98 -10.94 -3.88
N GLU A 142 2.32 -11.10 -5.17
CA GLU A 142 1.34 -11.24 -6.25
C GLU A 142 0.65 -12.61 -6.26
N ALA A 143 1.38 -13.67 -5.92
CA ALA A 143 0.87 -15.04 -5.99
C ALA A 143 -0.11 -15.38 -4.86
N LEU A 144 0.07 -14.80 -3.67
CA LEU A 144 -0.76 -15.10 -2.49
C LEU A 144 -1.87 -14.08 -2.26
N ALA A 145 -1.78 -12.89 -2.85
CA ALA A 145 -2.73 -11.78 -2.68
C ALA A 145 -3.06 -11.49 -1.19
N ASP A 146 -2.08 -11.73 -0.30
CA ASP A 146 -2.29 -11.68 1.15
C ASP A 146 -2.17 -10.24 1.68
N THR A 147 -3.26 -9.50 1.52
CA THR A 147 -3.33 -8.06 1.78
C THR A 147 -4.59 -7.71 2.54
N ALA A 148 -4.49 -6.65 3.35
CA ALA A 148 -5.60 -6.00 4.03
C ALA A 148 -5.64 -4.52 3.62
N PHE A 149 -6.85 -3.95 3.59
CA PHE A 149 -7.09 -2.56 3.20
C PHE A 149 -7.90 -1.84 4.27
N ARG A 150 -7.66 -0.54 4.43
CA ARG A 150 -8.45 0.38 5.26
C ARG A 150 -8.53 1.77 4.65
N ILE A 151 -9.72 2.36 4.68
CA ILE A 151 -9.92 3.76 4.27
C ILE A 151 -9.37 4.68 5.36
N ALA A 152 -8.56 5.68 4.99
CA ALA A 152 -8.05 6.67 5.93
C ALA A 152 -9.15 7.67 6.38
N PRO A 153 -9.11 8.18 7.62
CA PRO A 153 -8.08 7.99 8.65
C PRO A 153 -8.10 6.59 9.30
N LEU A 154 -6.91 6.04 9.54
CA LEU A 154 -6.71 4.87 10.40
C LEU A 154 -6.38 5.34 11.82
N ASP A 155 -6.90 4.63 12.82
CA ASP A 155 -6.38 4.70 14.19
C ASP A 155 -5.47 3.50 14.49
N ARG A 156 -4.78 3.54 15.64
CA ARG A 156 -3.83 2.49 16.04
C ARG A 156 -4.50 1.12 16.22
N GLN A 157 -5.75 1.10 16.69
CA GLN A 157 -6.47 -0.17 16.91
C GLN A 157 -6.80 -0.83 15.57
N GLU A 158 -7.30 -0.06 14.61
CA GLU A 158 -7.55 -0.52 13.24
C GLU A 158 -6.25 -0.94 12.55
N ALA A 159 -5.16 -0.20 12.71
CA ALA A 159 -3.85 -0.59 12.17
C ALA A 159 -3.37 -1.95 12.71
N ARG A 160 -3.49 -2.20 14.03
CA ARG A 160 -3.14 -3.50 14.62
C ARG A 160 -4.05 -4.62 14.15
N ARG A 161 -5.36 -4.37 13.99
CA ARG A 161 -6.29 -5.36 13.42
C ARG A 161 -5.92 -5.72 11.98
N MET A 162 -5.69 -4.71 11.16
CA MET A 162 -5.25 -4.84 9.76
C MET A 162 -3.97 -5.68 9.64
N ILE A 163 -3.00 -5.47 10.53
CA ILE A 163 -1.77 -6.29 10.60
C ILE A 163 -2.09 -7.75 10.96
N GLY A 164 -3.02 -8.00 11.89
CA GLY A 164 -3.39 -9.35 12.32
C GLY A 164 -4.37 -10.11 11.41
N GLU A 165 -4.93 -9.44 10.40
CA GLU A 165 -5.94 -9.99 9.48
C GLU A 165 -5.34 -10.76 8.30
N ILE A 166 -4.10 -10.47 7.92
CA ILE A 166 -3.43 -11.19 6.84
C ILE A 166 -3.33 -12.68 7.16
N SER A 167 -3.47 -13.52 6.13
CA SER A 167 -3.38 -14.98 6.23
C SER A 167 -2.02 -15.41 6.78
N SER A 168 -0.97 -14.67 6.44
CA SER A 168 0.41 -14.90 6.88
C SER A 168 0.74 -14.34 8.26
N ARG A 169 -0.26 -13.95 9.07
CA ARG A 169 -0.06 -13.39 10.42
C ARG A 169 0.84 -14.21 11.35
N LYS A 170 0.97 -15.52 11.11
CA LYS A 170 1.91 -16.39 11.85
C LYS A 170 3.37 -15.93 11.72
N LEU A 171 3.73 -15.27 10.61
CA LEU A 171 5.05 -14.69 10.38
C LEU A 171 5.31 -13.44 11.24
N LEU A 172 4.28 -12.86 11.88
CA LEU A 172 4.48 -11.73 12.79
C LEU A 172 5.13 -12.15 14.12
N GLY A 173 5.01 -13.42 14.49
CA GLY A 173 5.63 -13.99 15.70
C GLY A 173 7.11 -14.34 15.51
N ASN A 174 7.63 -15.16 16.42
CA ASN A 174 8.98 -15.73 16.27
C ASN A 174 9.06 -16.55 14.97
N PHE A 175 10.12 -16.35 14.19
CA PHE A 175 10.30 -17.07 12.94
C PHE A 175 11.78 -17.32 12.65
N ARG A 176 12.16 -18.60 12.52
CA ARG A 176 13.52 -19.05 12.15
C ARG A 176 14.66 -18.35 12.91
N GLY A 177 14.53 -18.20 14.22
CA GLY A 177 15.55 -17.57 15.07
C GLY A 177 15.56 -16.04 15.05
N GLU A 178 14.65 -15.41 14.32
CA GLU A 178 14.42 -13.97 14.37
C GLU A 178 13.29 -13.64 15.36
N ALA A 179 13.41 -12.48 16.01
CA ALA A 179 12.44 -11.98 16.98
C ALA A 179 11.08 -11.68 16.33
N PRO A 180 10.00 -11.60 17.13
CA PRO A 180 8.70 -11.17 16.66
C PRO A 180 8.78 -9.80 15.99
N VAL A 181 7.95 -9.58 14.98
CA VAL A 181 7.84 -8.28 14.32
C VAL A 181 7.33 -7.25 15.33
N ASP A 182 7.94 -6.07 15.34
CA ASP A 182 7.44 -4.93 16.10
C ASP A 182 6.13 -4.43 15.47
N ALA A 183 5.02 -4.96 15.98
CA ALA A 183 3.68 -4.63 15.51
C ALA A 183 3.31 -3.16 15.75
N ASP A 184 3.96 -2.49 16.71
CA ASP A 184 3.70 -1.09 17.01
C ASP A 184 4.41 -0.18 16.02
N GLN A 185 5.65 -0.52 15.66
CA GLN A 185 6.35 0.16 14.59
C GLN A 185 5.68 -0.07 13.22
N LEU A 186 5.15 -1.27 12.95
CA LEU A 186 4.30 -1.51 11.77
C LEU A 186 3.04 -0.62 11.80
N ALA A 187 2.35 -0.53 12.94
CA ALA A 187 1.19 0.33 13.08
C ALA A 187 1.56 1.81 12.84
N ASP A 188 2.73 2.27 13.32
CA ASP A 188 3.23 3.62 13.07
C ASP A 188 3.47 3.90 11.58
N VAL A 189 3.98 2.91 10.83
CA VAL A 189 4.11 3.01 9.36
C VAL A 189 2.75 3.23 8.71
N LEU A 190 1.74 2.42 9.06
CA LEU A 190 0.40 2.53 8.48
C LEU A 190 -0.29 3.84 8.86
N LEU A 191 -0.13 4.30 10.09
CA LEU A 191 -0.60 5.62 10.53
C LEU A 191 0.12 6.76 9.80
N GLY A 192 1.42 6.62 9.55
CA GLY A 192 2.20 7.53 8.73
C GLY A 192 1.66 7.66 7.30
N LEU A 193 1.42 6.53 6.64
CA LEU A 193 0.82 6.49 5.29
C LEU A 193 -0.62 7.02 5.28
N SER A 194 -1.41 6.74 6.33
CA SER A 194 -2.75 7.30 6.49
C SER A 194 -2.72 8.83 6.56
N ARG A 195 -1.82 9.40 7.37
CA ARG A 195 -1.60 10.86 7.46
C ARG A 195 -1.12 11.45 6.14
N LEU A 196 -0.17 10.79 5.47
CA LEU A 196 0.31 11.20 4.14
C LEU A 196 -0.86 11.36 3.17
N GLY A 197 -1.74 10.37 3.07
CA GLY A 197 -2.88 10.40 2.14
C GLY A 197 -3.94 11.47 2.45
N LEU A 198 -4.06 11.87 3.73
CA LEU A 198 -4.99 12.92 4.17
C LEU A 198 -4.42 14.33 3.98
N GLU A 199 -3.13 14.52 4.27
CA GLU A 199 -2.45 15.81 4.19
C GLU A 199 -1.99 16.15 2.77
N ARG A 200 -1.78 15.15 1.91
CA ARG A 200 -1.26 15.29 0.55
C ARG A 200 -2.26 14.79 -0.49
N PRO A 201 -3.30 15.58 -0.81
CA PRO A 201 -4.24 15.24 -1.89
C PRO A 201 -3.56 15.17 -3.27
N ASP A 202 -2.41 15.82 -3.42
CA ASP A 202 -1.55 15.82 -4.59
C ASP A 202 -0.70 14.54 -4.75
N ILE A 203 -0.77 13.61 -3.80
CA ILE A 203 -0.23 12.25 -3.92
C ILE A 203 -1.36 11.30 -4.31
N ARG A 204 -1.12 10.57 -5.40
CA ARG A 204 -2.00 9.52 -5.91
C ARG A 204 -1.69 8.18 -5.25
N GLU A 205 -0.41 7.87 -5.12
CA GLU A 205 0.07 6.57 -4.65
C GLU A 205 1.38 6.70 -3.88
N GLY A 206 1.54 5.89 -2.85
CA GLY A 206 2.79 5.68 -2.13
C GLY A 206 2.96 4.20 -1.85
N ASP A 207 3.99 3.59 -2.40
CA ASP A 207 4.33 2.19 -2.21
C ASP A 207 5.61 2.07 -1.39
N VAL A 208 5.57 1.19 -0.38
CA VAL A 208 6.69 0.85 0.51
C VAL A 208 6.91 -0.64 0.38
N ASN A 209 7.72 -1.00 -0.62
CA ASN A 209 7.98 -2.38 -0.99
C ASN A 209 9.44 -2.55 -1.44
N PRO A 210 10.30 -3.29 -0.72
CA PRO A 210 10.01 -4.05 0.49
C PRO A 210 10.12 -3.24 1.80
N LEU A 211 9.30 -3.63 2.78
CA LEU A 211 9.42 -3.29 4.20
C LEU A 211 9.96 -4.50 4.97
N ILE A 212 11.25 -4.51 5.28
CA ILE A 212 11.95 -5.68 5.85
C ILE A 212 11.87 -5.68 7.37
N THR A 213 11.57 -6.83 7.97
CA THR A 213 11.76 -7.05 9.41
C THR A 213 13.19 -7.51 9.69
N THR A 214 13.92 -6.74 10.48
CA THR A 214 15.25 -7.09 10.96
C THR A 214 15.21 -8.29 11.92
N PRO A 215 16.33 -9.01 12.15
CA PRO A 215 16.37 -10.11 13.13
C PRO A 215 15.95 -9.71 14.55
N LYS A 216 15.99 -8.41 14.88
CA LYS A 216 15.58 -7.84 16.17
C LYS A 216 14.10 -7.46 16.24
N GLY A 217 13.33 -7.62 15.16
CA GLY A 217 11.90 -7.32 15.11
C GLY A 217 11.54 -5.94 14.53
N ASN A 218 12.48 -4.98 14.51
CA ASN A 218 12.25 -3.67 13.90
C ASN A 218 12.04 -3.80 12.39
N VAL A 219 11.23 -2.91 11.81
CA VAL A 219 10.96 -2.82 10.37
C VAL A 219 11.70 -1.65 9.71
N VAL A 220 12.15 -1.85 8.47
CA VAL A 220 12.88 -0.85 7.69
C VAL A 220 12.45 -0.92 6.22
N ALA A 221 11.97 0.19 5.67
CA ALA A 221 11.69 0.33 4.25
C ALA A 221 13.00 0.44 3.48
N VAL A 222 13.26 -0.54 2.61
CA VAL A 222 14.48 -0.55 1.79
C VAL A 222 14.26 -0.02 0.39
N ASP A 223 13.02 0.18 -0.02
CA ASP A 223 12.63 0.86 -1.26
C ASP A 223 11.28 1.56 -1.05
N ALA A 224 11.02 2.58 -1.86
CA ALA A 224 9.77 3.32 -1.84
C ALA A 224 9.53 4.06 -3.16
N LEU A 225 8.27 4.14 -3.57
CA LEU A 225 7.83 4.85 -4.75
C LEU A 225 6.64 5.75 -4.38
N VAL A 226 6.71 7.03 -4.72
CA VAL A 226 5.60 7.96 -4.56
C VAL A 226 5.24 8.57 -5.92
N ILE A 227 3.96 8.51 -6.27
CA ILE A 227 3.41 9.05 -7.50
C ILE A 227 2.46 10.21 -7.16
N LEU A 228 2.71 11.34 -7.80
CA LEU A 228 1.90 12.54 -7.72
C LEU A 228 0.68 12.43 -8.62
N ASP A 229 -0.42 13.03 -8.17
CA ASP A 229 -1.65 13.18 -8.94
C ASP A 229 -1.47 14.20 -10.08
N GLU A 230 -2.12 13.93 -11.21
CA GLU A 230 -2.07 14.77 -12.41
C GLU A 230 -2.77 16.11 -12.19
N ASN A 231 -3.90 16.08 -11.49
CA ASN A 231 -4.73 17.25 -11.24
C ASN A 231 -5.04 17.39 -9.75
N PRO A 232 -4.09 17.94 -8.96
CA PRO A 232 -4.30 18.10 -7.52
C PRO A 232 -5.53 18.95 -7.22
N MET A 233 -6.02 19.82 -8.12
CA MET A 233 -7.20 20.64 -7.87
C MET A 233 -8.55 19.91 -7.98
N ALA A 234 -8.64 18.82 -8.75
CA ALA A 234 -9.82 17.97 -8.76
C ALA A 234 -9.93 17.14 -7.46
N SER A 235 -8.79 16.77 -6.88
CA SER A 235 -8.69 16.00 -5.63
C SER A 235 -8.54 16.87 -4.37
N ALA A 236 -8.15 18.14 -4.50
CA ALA A 236 -7.87 19.09 -3.42
C ALA A 236 -8.69 20.40 -3.50
N SER A 237 -9.92 20.36 -4.02
CA SER A 237 -10.85 21.43 -3.62
C SER A 237 -10.84 21.47 -2.10
N PRO A 238 -10.50 22.60 -1.45
CA PRO A 238 -10.49 22.69 0.00
C PRO A 238 -11.94 22.51 0.41
N VAL A 239 -12.30 21.27 0.72
CA VAL A 239 -13.61 20.97 1.23
C VAL A 239 -13.61 21.70 2.57
N SER A 240 -14.36 22.80 2.63
CA SER A 240 -14.51 23.60 3.85
C SER A 240 -14.82 22.66 5.02
N GLU A 241 -14.55 23.06 6.26
CA GLU A 241 -14.91 22.23 7.42
C GLU A 241 -16.39 21.77 7.35
N LYS A 242 -17.24 22.65 6.79
CA LYS A 242 -18.64 22.40 6.43
C LYS A 242 -18.80 21.29 5.37
N GLY A 243 -18.00 21.30 4.32
CA GLY A 243 -18.01 20.25 3.30
C GLY A 243 -17.38 18.93 3.76
N LYS A 244 -16.38 18.93 4.66
CA LYS A 244 -15.84 17.69 5.25
C LYS A 244 -16.91 17.01 6.10
N ARG A 245 -17.61 17.79 6.92
CA ARG A 245 -18.78 17.33 7.69
C ARG A 245 -19.90 16.84 6.76
N LYS A 246 -20.17 17.55 5.65
CA LYS A 246 -21.15 17.13 4.65
C LYS A 246 -20.76 15.79 4.00
N ARG A 247 -19.51 15.64 3.54
CA ARG A 247 -19.03 14.38 2.93
C ARG A 247 -19.04 13.21 3.92
N GLN A 248 -18.65 13.44 5.18
CA GLN A 248 -18.81 12.42 6.23
C GLN A 248 -20.28 12.08 6.50
N ALA A 249 -21.17 13.07 6.50
CA ALA A 249 -22.60 12.84 6.63
C ALA A 249 -23.17 12.07 5.43
N ASP A 250 -22.71 12.37 4.21
CA ASP A 250 -23.12 11.70 2.98
C ASP A 250 -22.64 10.24 2.95
N ILE A 251 -21.39 9.97 3.35
CA ILE A 251 -20.85 8.60 3.49
C ILE A 251 -21.62 7.84 4.57
N ARG A 252 -21.86 8.46 5.74
CA ARG A 252 -22.67 7.85 6.79
C ARG A 252 -24.09 7.57 6.32
N ALA A 253 -24.72 8.48 5.60
CA ALA A 253 -26.05 8.29 5.05
C ALA A 253 -26.08 7.19 3.97
N ALA A 254 -25.03 7.05 3.16
CA ALA A 254 -24.90 5.97 2.20
C ALA A 254 -24.71 4.60 2.89
N LEU A 255 -23.83 4.54 3.89
CA LEU A 255 -23.62 3.35 4.72
C LEU A 255 -24.88 2.99 5.51
N ASP A 256 -25.60 3.98 6.04
CA ASP A 256 -26.88 3.78 6.72
C ASP A 256 -27.94 3.23 5.76
N LYS A 257 -28.04 3.77 4.53
CA LYS A 257 -28.92 3.21 3.49
C LYS A 257 -28.57 1.76 3.14
N MET A 258 -27.28 1.40 3.13
CA MET A 258 -26.81 0.05 2.82
C MET A 258 -27.06 -0.93 3.98
N ALA A 259 -26.68 -0.53 5.21
CA ALA A 259 -26.75 -1.37 6.40
C ALA A 259 -28.19 -1.49 6.94
N ASN A 260 -29.00 -0.44 6.80
CA ASN A 260 -30.40 -0.38 7.21
C ASN A 260 -31.36 -0.36 6.01
N ALA A 261 -31.03 -1.13 4.97
CA ALA A 261 -31.89 -1.28 3.81
C ALA A 261 -33.30 -1.71 4.26
N LYS A 262 -34.34 -1.02 3.75
CA LYS A 262 -35.74 -1.39 4.04
C LYS A 262 -36.18 -2.61 3.22
N SER A 263 -35.47 -2.88 2.13
CA SER A 263 -35.74 -3.98 1.22
C SER A 263 -34.47 -4.41 0.49
N VAL A 264 -34.31 -5.72 0.27
CA VAL A 264 -33.21 -6.30 -0.51
C VAL A 264 -33.78 -7.29 -1.54
N ALA A 265 -33.34 -7.16 -2.78
CA ALA A 265 -33.59 -8.14 -3.83
C ALA A 265 -32.36 -9.06 -3.97
N VAL A 266 -32.58 -10.37 -3.96
CA VAL A 266 -31.51 -11.37 -4.10
C VAL A 266 -31.61 -11.98 -5.49
N VAL A 267 -30.72 -11.58 -6.39
CA VAL A 267 -30.63 -12.10 -7.76
C VAL A 267 -29.95 -13.46 -7.76
N GLY A 268 -30.59 -14.45 -8.38
CA GLY A 268 -30.13 -15.84 -8.34
C GLY A 268 -30.52 -16.54 -7.05
N ALA A 269 -31.60 -16.12 -6.38
CA ALA A 269 -32.11 -16.80 -5.20
C ALA A 269 -32.49 -18.26 -5.53
N THR A 270 -32.02 -19.20 -4.72
CA THR A 270 -32.26 -20.64 -4.88
C THR A 270 -32.89 -21.23 -3.62
N ARG A 271 -33.49 -22.43 -3.76
CA ARG A 271 -33.86 -23.27 -2.61
C ARG A 271 -32.60 -23.99 -2.09
N PRO A 272 -32.60 -24.45 -0.82
CA PRO A 272 -31.48 -25.23 -0.29
C PRO A 272 -31.18 -26.44 -1.19
N ASP A 273 -29.91 -26.65 -1.49
CA ASP A 273 -29.46 -27.83 -2.23
C ASP A 273 -29.16 -29.01 -1.29
N ALA A 274 -28.65 -30.12 -1.84
CA ALA A 274 -28.30 -31.31 -1.06
C ALA A 274 -27.21 -31.07 0.01
N SER A 275 -26.45 -29.97 -0.08
CA SER A 275 -25.48 -29.57 0.94
C SER A 275 -26.12 -28.86 2.14
N GLY A 276 -27.42 -28.55 2.05
CA GLY A 276 -28.18 -27.85 3.08
C GLY A 276 -27.93 -26.34 3.09
N PHE A 277 -27.12 -25.80 2.17
CA PHE A 277 -26.89 -24.37 2.08
C PHE A 277 -28.13 -23.66 1.51
N ALA A 278 -28.75 -22.80 2.31
CA ALA A 278 -30.02 -22.15 1.97
C ALA A 278 -29.92 -21.01 0.93
N GLY A 279 -28.72 -20.77 0.36
CA GLY A 279 -28.46 -19.63 -0.51
C GLY A 279 -28.50 -18.29 0.23
N MET A 280 -28.10 -17.20 -0.44
CA MET A 280 -28.05 -15.88 0.19
C MET A 280 -29.44 -15.41 0.68
N PHE A 281 -30.50 -15.71 -0.09
CA PHE A 281 -31.88 -15.39 0.30
C PHE A 281 -32.29 -16.12 1.58
N GLY A 282 -32.02 -17.42 1.67
CA GLY A 282 -32.28 -18.21 2.86
C GLY A 282 -31.45 -17.75 4.05
N CYS A 283 -30.16 -17.43 3.87
CA CYS A 283 -29.32 -16.86 4.91
C CYS A 283 -29.89 -15.55 5.47
N MET A 284 -30.22 -14.58 4.60
CA MET A 284 -30.77 -13.29 5.07
C MET A 284 -32.04 -13.47 5.89
N ARG A 285 -32.92 -14.38 5.49
CA ARG A 285 -34.13 -14.69 6.24
C ARG A 285 -33.83 -15.41 7.56
N ASN A 286 -33.01 -16.47 7.52
CA ASN A 286 -32.72 -17.30 8.69
C ASN A 286 -31.92 -16.54 9.76
N PHE A 287 -31.09 -15.58 9.36
CA PHE A 287 -30.38 -14.67 10.26
C PHE A 287 -31.17 -13.41 10.62
N GLY A 288 -32.47 -13.36 10.30
CA GLY A 288 -33.40 -12.38 10.87
C GLY A 288 -33.35 -10.98 10.26
N TYR A 289 -33.02 -10.86 8.98
CA TYR A 289 -33.16 -9.58 8.27
C TYR A 289 -34.61 -9.08 8.36
N ARG A 290 -34.79 -7.88 8.92
CA ARG A 290 -36.11 -7.31 9.25
C ARG A 290 -36.78 -6.55 8.11
N GLY A 291 -36.06 -6.28 7.02
CA GLY A 291 -36.59 -5.60 5.84
C GLY A 291 -37.33 -6.57 4.89
N ARG A 292 -37.94 -6.02 3.83
CA ARG A 292 -38.58 -6.85 2.80
C ARG A 292 -37.53 -7.58 1.95
N LEU A 293 -37.71 -8.88 1.74
CA LEU A 293 -36.85 -9.68 0.89
C LEU A 293 -37.58 -10.06 -0.39
N TYR A 294 -36.91 -9.88 -1.53
CA TYR A 294 -37.44 -10.22 -2.84
C TYR A 294 -36.53 -11.22 -3.55
N PRO A 295 -36.95 -12.49 -3.69
CA PRO A 295 -36.18 -13.47 -4.43
C PRO A 295 -36.36 -13.24 -5.93
N VAL A 296 -35.25 -13.10 -6.67
CA VAL A 296 -35.26 -12.93 -8.14
C VAL A 296 -34.69 -14.18 -8.79
N ASN A 297 -35.55 -14.94 -9.46
CA ASN A 297 -35.22 -16.16 -10.17
C ASN A 297 -36.21 -16.40 -11.34
N PRO A 298 -35.74 -16.59 -12.59
CA PRO A 298 -36.61 -16.77 -13.76
C PRO A 298 -37.38 -18.10 -13.79
N ARG A 299 -36.99 -19.10 -12.98
CA ARG A 299 -37.55 -20.46 -13.01
C ARG A 299 -38.48 -20.76 -11.84
N LEU A 300 -38.29 -20.08 -10.71
CA LEU A 300 -39.05 -20.35 -9.49
C LEU A 300 -40.25 -19.41 -9.41
N GLN A 301 -41.42 -19.94 -9.04
CA GLN A 301 -42.62 -19.12 -8.78
C GLN A 301 -42.62 -18.57 -7.35
N ASP A 302 -42.04 -19.32 -6.40
CA ASP A 302 -41.86 -18.94 -5.01
C ASP A 302 -40.62 -19.61 -4.38
N ILE A 303 -40.12 -18.99 -3.31
CA ILE A 303 -39.13 -19.58 -2.40
C ILE A 303 -39.70 -19.50 -1.00
N ASP A 304 -40.06 -20.67 -0.45
CA ASP A 304 -40.64 -20.84 0.89
C ASP A 304 -41.84 -19.91 1.14
N GLY A 305 -42.80 -19.89 0.21
CA GLY A 305 -44.02 -19.08 0.32
C GLY A 305 -43.84 -17.60 -0.01
N ILE A 306 -42.62 -17.13 -0.31
CA ILE A 306 -42.38 -15.76 -0.79
C ILE A 306 -42.34 -15.79 -2.32
N LYS A 307 -43.19 -14.99 -2.97
CA LYS A 307 -43.25 -14.85 -4.43
C LYS A 307 -41.86 -14.55 -5.01
N ALA A 308 -41.44 -15.37 -5.97
CA ALA A 308 -40.23 -15.16 -6.73
C ALA A 308 -40.53 -14.39 -8.02
N TYR A 309 -39.59 -13.52 -8.37
CA TYR A 309 -39.71 -12.59 -9.47
C TYR A 309 -38.76 -13.00 -10.60
N PRO A 310 -39.21 -13.08 -11.86
CA PRO A 310 -38.35 -13.56 -12.94
C PRO A 310 -37.17 -12.63 -13.25
N ASN A 311 -37.31 -11.34 -12.96
CA ASN A 311 -36.27 -10.32 -13.16
C ASN A 311 -36.50 -9.10 -12.26
N LEU A 312 -35.51 -8.20 -12.21
CA LEU A 312 -35.60 -6.98 -11.40
C LEU A 312 -36.71 -6.01 -11.84
N ALA A 313 -37.07 -6.00 -13.14
CA ALA A 313 -38.12 -5.12 -13.66
C ALA A 313 -39.53 -5.57 -13.24
N SER A 314 -39.68 -6.80 -12.76
CA SER A 314 -40.95 -7.36 -12.30
C SER A 314 -41.23 -7.16 -10.81
N LEU A 315 -40.27 -6.58 -10.06
CA LEU A 315 -40.33 -6.35 -8.62
C LEU A 315 -41.33 -5.26 -8.20
#